data_AF-A0A9Q1R257-F1
#
_entry.id   AF-A0A9Q1R257-F1
#
_cell.length_a   1.000
_cell.length_b   1.000
_cell.length_c   1.000
_cell.angle_alpha   90.00
_cell.angle_beta   90.00
_cell.angle_gamma   90.00
#
_symmetry.space_group_name_H-M   'P 1'
#
loop_
_entity.id
_entity.type
_entity.pdbx_description
1 polymer ?
#
loop_
_entity_poly.entity_id
_entity_poly.type
_entity_poly.pdbx_seq_one_letter_code
_entity_poly.pdbx_strand_id
1 'polypeptide(L)'
;MSGQVCMVMRVNLDCPSCCNKMRRIILRMKEIEMHLIEKQHNRVSIFGRFDPGDIAIRIRKQMNRRVEILDIQLPGNADGQAEEMRHAPDGPDQPIMQQA
;
A
#
# COMPACT_ATOMS: atom_id res chain seq x y z
N MET A 1 -10.24 -19.83 -15.59
CA MET A 1 -9.89 -18.41 -15.49
C MET A 1 -9.02 -18.25 -14.26
N SER A 2 -7.72 -18.04 -14.45
CA SER A 2 -6.74 -18.00 -13.36
C SER A 2 -6.97 -16.74 -12.53
N GLY A 3 -7.45 -16.90 -11.28
CA GLY A 3 -7.78 -15.78 -10.40
C GLY A 3 -6.55 -15.06 -9.85
N GLN A 4 -5.87 -14.27 -10.68
CA GLN A 4 -4.72 -13.45 -10.27
C GLN A 4 -5.14 -12.04 -9.86
N VAL A 5 -4.49 -11.53 -8.81
CA VAL A 5 -4.73 -10.23 -8.19
C VAL A 5 -3.49 -9.36 -8.34
N CYS A 6 -3.67 -8.11 -8.78
CA CYS A 6 -2.66 -7.07 -8.64
C CYS A 6 -3.03 -6.18 -7.46
N MET A 7 -2.09 -5.88 -6.57
CA MET A 7 -2.31 -4.93 -5.48
C MET A 7 -1.18 -3.91 -5.41
N VAL A 8 -1.54 -2.63 -5.29
CA VAL A 8 -0.62 -1.52 -5.06
C VAL A 8 -0.86 -0.97 -3.66
N MET A 9 0.20 -0.83 -2.88
CA MET A 9 0.13 -0.32 -1.52
C MET A 9 1.21 0.73 -1.24
N ARG A 10 0.91 1.66 -0.35
CA ARG A 10 1.86 2.61 0.23
C ARG A 10 2.37 2.09 1.57
N VAL A 11 3.69 2.07 1.73
CA VAL A 11 4.40 1.74 2.97
C VAL A 11 5.63 2.62 3.10
N ASN A 12 5.84 3.24 4.25
CA ASN A 12 7.02 4.10 4.48
C ASN A 12 8.31 3.28 4.47
N LEU A 13 9.17 3.49 3.47
CA LEU A 13 10.43 2.78 3.23
C LEU A 13 11.63 3.75 3.26
N ASP A 14 11.80 4.43 4.38
CA ASP A 14 12.68 5.61 4.50
C ASP A 14 14.18 5.27 4.40
N CYS A 15 14.56 4.01 4.60
CA CYS A 15 15.95 3.57 4.59
C CYS A 15 16.16 2.23 3.84
N PRO A 16 17.40 1.93 3.40
CA PRO A 16 17.70 0.68 2.68
C PRO A 16 17.33 -0.58 3.46
N SER A 17 17.46 -0.56 4.80
CA SER A 17 17.09 -1.69 5.64
C SER A 17 15.57 -1.93 5.65
N CYS A 18 14.74 -0.88 5.58
CA CYS A 18 13.29 -1.03 5.42
C CYS A 18 12.92 -1.64 4.07
N CYS A 19 13.54 -1.19 2.96
CA CYS A 19 13.35 -1.80 1.64
C CYS A 19 13.74 -3.28 1.64
N ASN A 20 14.90 -3.60 2.21
CA ASN A 20 15.38 -4.98 2.30
C ASN A 20 14.47 -5.85 3.19
N LYS A 21 13.95 -5.30 4.30
CA LYS A 21 12.98 -5.99 5.16
C LYS A 21 11.70 -6.29 4.38
N MET A 22 11.14 -5.31 3.67
CA MET A 22 9.96 -5.49 2.81
C MET A 22 10.18 -6.59 1.77
N ARG A 23 11.28 -6.52 1.02
CA ARG A 23 11.64 -7.54 0.02
C ARG A 23 11.70 -8.94 0.63
N ARG A 24 12.34 -9.10 1.80
CA ARG A 24 12.42 -10.40 2.49
C ARG A 24 11.05 -10.92 2.92
N ILE A 25 10.14 -10.05 3.36
CA ILE A 25 8.78 -10.44 3.72
C ILE A 25 8.05 -10.95 2.47
N ILE A 26 8.11 -10.20 1.37
CA ILE A 26 7.47 -10.56 0.09
C ILE A 26 7.99 -11.90 -0.44
N LEU A 27 9.31 -12.10 -0.47
CA LEU A 27 9.91 -13.36 -0.95
C LEU A 27 9.55 -14.58 -0.10
N ARG A 28 9.05 -14.40 1.12
CA ARG A 28 8.54 -15.50 1.98
C ARG A 28 7.07 -15.82 1.73
N MET A 29 6.34 -15.00 0.96
CA MET A 29 4.94 -15.20 0.60
C MET A 29 4.92 -15.96 -0.72
N LYS A 30 4.55 -17.25 -0.68
CA LYS A 30 4.57 -18.14 -1.86
C LYS A 30 3.46 -17.81 -2.85
N GLU A 31 2.41 -17.17 -2.35
CA GLU A 31 1.26 -16.69 -3.09
C GLU A 31 1.57 -15.48 -3.99
N ILE A 32 2.73 -14.83 -3.82
CA ILE A 32 3.18 -13.71 -4.64
C ILE A 32 4.11 -14.22 -5.74
N GLU A 33 3.73 -13.95 -6.98
CA GLU A 33 4.47 -14.34 -8.18
C GLU A 33 5.43 -13.23 -8.63
N MET A 34 5.00 -11.97 -8.57
CA MET A 34 5.82 -10.81 -8.95
C MET A 34 5.69 -9.66 -7.95
N HIS A 35 6.74 -8.85 -7.84
CA HIS A 35 6.73 -7.65 -6.99
C HIS A 35 7.61 -6.53 -7.56
N LEU A 36 7.21 -5.29 -7.27
CA LEU A 36 7.95 -4.07 -7.55
C LEU A 36 7.97 -3.19 -6.28
N ILE A 37 9.16 -2.69 -5.92
CA ILE A 37 9.33 -1.80 -4.77
C ILE A 37 9.92 -0.48 -5.26
N GLU A 38 9.15 0.59 -5.13
CA GLU A 38 9.50 1.94 -5.54
C GLU A 38 9.77 2.79 -4.29
N LYS A 39 11.02 2.79 -3.82
CA LYS A 39 11.42 3.53 -2.61
C LYS A 39 11.07 5.01 -2.71
N GLN A 40 11.30 5.63 -3.86
CA GLN A 40 11.08 7.07 -4.09
C GLN A 40 9.62 7.48 -3.85
N HIS A 41 8.67 6.56 -4.09
CA HIS A 41 7.24 6.80 -3.93
C HIS A 41 6.65 6.12 -2.68
N ASN A 42 7.46 5.45 -1.86
CA ASN A 42 7.00 4.61 -0.76
C ASN A 42 5.92 3.61 -1.21
N ARG A 43 6.09 3.05 -2.41
CA ARG A 43 5.08 2.23 -3.09
C ARG A 43 5.60 0.81 -3.29
N VAL A 44 4.71 -0.15 -3.09
CA VAL A 44 4.94 -1.57 -3.32
C VAL A 44 3.80 -2.10 -4.17
N SER A 45 4.13 -2.72 -5.29
CA SER A 45 3.18 -3.39 -6.17
C SER A 45 3.45 -4.88 -6.12
N ILE A 46 2.42 -5.70 -5.97
CA ILE A 46 2.52 -7.16 -5.94
C ILE A 46 1.48 -7.80 -6.85
N PHE A 47 1.82 -8.97 -7.38
CA PHE A 47 0.97 -9.75 -8.25
C PHE A 47 1.06 -11.23 -7.88
N GLY A 48 -0.07 -11.92 -7.90
CA GLY A 48 -0.15 -13.33 -7.58
C GLY A 48 -1.56 -13.78 -7.25
N ARG A 49 -1.69 -14.88 -6.51
CA ARG A 49 -2.98 -15.46 -6.13
C ARG A 49 -3.14 -15.38 -4.64
N PHE A 50 -3.65 -14.25 -4.15
CA PHE A 50 -3.75 -13.96 -2.73
C PHE A 50 -5.01 -13.14 -2.41
N ASP A 51 -5.39 -13.13 -1.14
CA ASP A 51 -6.37 -12.19 -0.61
C ASP A 51 -5.68 -10.86 -0.25
N PRO A 52 -6.14 -9.70 -0.78
CA PRO A 52 -5.55 -8.39 -0.49
C PRO A 52 -5.53 -8.03 1.00
N GLY A 53 -6.59 -8.37 1.73
CA GLY A 53 -6.73 -8.07 3.15
C GLY A 53 -5.71 -8.84 3.98
N ASP A 54 -5.55 -10.14 3.72
CA ASP A 54 -4.57 -10.99 4.39
C ASP A 54 -3.14 -10.49 4.18
N ILE A 55 -2.79 -10.14 2.93
CA ILE A 55 -1.46 -9.60 2.63
C ILE A 55 -1.23 -8.25 3.30
N ALA A 56 -2.20 -7.33 3.26
CA ALA A 56 -2.08 -6.03 3.92
C ALA A 56 -1.89 -6.18 5.44
N ILE A 57 -2.66 -7.06 6.09
CA ILE A 57 -2.53 -7.36 7.53
C ILE A 57 -1.16 -7.97 7.82
N ARG A 58 -0.70 -8.93 7.02
CA ARG A 58 0.58 -9.60 7.20
C ARG A 58 1.75 -8.61 7.07
N ILE A 59 1.73 -7.76 6.05
CA ILE A 59 2.75 -6.72 5.84
C ILE A 59 2.72 -5.72 6.99
N ARG A 60 1.55 -5.23 7.42
CA ARG A 60 1.41 -4.32 8.58
C ARG A 60 2.06 -4.90 9.83
N LYS A 61 1.77 -6.17 10.14
CA LYS A 61 2.34 -6.89 11.30
C LYS A 61 3.85 -7.07 11.20
N GLN A 62 4.37 -7.45 10.03
CA GLN A 62 5.79 -7.76 9.84
C GLN A 62 6.66 -6.50 9.73
N MET A 63 6.15 -5.44 9.09
CA MET A 63 6.86 -4.17 8.97
C MET A 63 6.73 -3.30 10.21
N ASN A 64 5.70 -3.50 11.05
CA ASN A 64 5.32 -2.62 12.14
C ASN A 64 5.09 -1.18 11.65
N ARG A 65 4.46 -1.05 10.47
CA ARG A 65 4.23 0.23 9.78
C ARG A 65 2.81 0.27 9.23
N ARG A 66 2.29 1.48 9.04
CA ARG A 66 1.03 1.70 8.33
C ARG A 66 1.17 1.19 6.89
N VAL A 67 0.12 0.50 6.44
CA VAL A 67 -0.05 0.06 5.05
C VAL A 67 -1.34 0.71 4.57
N GLU A 68 -1.28 1.41 3.45
CA GLU A 68 -2.45 1.97 2.78
C GLU A 68 -2.58 1.29 1.42
N ILE A 69 -3.74 0.70 1.14
CA ILE A 69 -4.00 0.10 -0.17
C ILE A 69 -4.40 1.22 -1.12
N LEU A 70 -3.70 1.33 -2.24
CA LEU A 70 -3.95 2.36 -3.25
C LEU A 70 -4.83 1.84 -4.39
N ASP A 71 -4.59 0.59 -4.82
CA ASP A 71 -5.30 -0.03 -5.92
C ASP A 71 -5.33 -1.56 -5.75
N ILE A 72 -6.42 -2.19 -6.19
CA ILE A 72 -6.58 -3.65 -6.27
C ILE A 72 -7.27 -3.96 -7.59
N GLN A 73 -6.63 -4.76 -8.44
CA GLN A 73 -7.25 -5.30 -9.65
C GLN A 73 -7.53 -6.79 -9.45
N LEU A 74 -8.81 -7.13 -9.49
CA LEU A 74 -9.31 -8.49 -9.34
C LEU A 74 -9.67 -9.09 -10.71
N PRO A 75 -9.52 -10.40 -10.88
CA PRO A 75 -9.82 -11.10 -12.12
C PRO A 75 -11.35 -11.22 -12.27
N GLY A 76 -11.99 -10.21 -12.86
CA GLY A 76 -13.42 -10.19 -13.12
C GLY A 76 -14.11 -8.85 -12.81
N ASN A 77 -13.45 -7.95 -12.06
CA ASN A 77 -14.05 -6.69 -11.65
C ASN A 77 -13.23 -5.54 -12.23
N ALA A 78 -13.65 -5.01 -13.38
CA ALA A 78 -13.14 -3.78 -13.97
C ALA A 78 -13.89 -2.53 -13.44
N ASP A 79 -14.66 -2.66 -12.37
CA ASP A 79 -15.50 -1.60 -11.83
C ASP A 79 -14.95 -1.19 -10.45
N GLY A 80 -14.25 -0.06 -10.47
CA GLY A 80 -13.44 0.45 -9.38
C GLY A 80 -14.24 0.82 -8.14
N GLN A 81 -13.73 0.35 -7.00
CA GLN A 81 -13.99 0.94 -5.69
C GLN A 81 -12.69 0.87 -4.88
N ALA A 82 -11.74 1.75 -5.22
CA ALA A 82 -10.77 2.20 -4.24
C ALA A 82 -11.50 3.22 -3.36
N GLU A 83 -12.11 2.73 -2.28
CA GLU A 83 -12.70 3.58 -1.27
C GLU A 83 -11.63 4.51 -0.69
N GLU A 84 -11.67 5.77 -1.12
CA GLU A 84 -10.99 6.89 -0.50
C GLU A 84 -11.62 7.13 0.88
N MET A 85 -11.21 6.33 1.87
CA MET A 85 -11.55 6.61 3.26
C MET A 85 -10.53 7.59 3.86
N ARG A 86 -10.89 8.87 3.75
CA ARG A 86 -10.66 9.97 4.70
C ARG A 86 -9.37 9.91 5.52
N HIS A 87 -8.42 10.77 5.17
CA HIS A 87 -7.55 11.39 6.17
C HIS A 87 -8.11 12.77 6.56
N ALA A 88 -8.77 12.82 7.71
CA ALA A 88 -8.72 13.95 8.63
C ALA A 88 -8.46 13.36 10.02
N PRO A 89 -7.56 13.95 10.85
CA PRO A 89 -7.87 15.15 11.64
C PRO A 89 -6.71 16.19 11.63
N ASP A 90 -6.96 17.51 11.59
CA ASP A 90 -7.33 18.48 12.65
C ASP A 90 -6.12 19.33 13.10
N GLY A 91 -6.24 20.65 13.01
CA GLY A 91 -5.30 21.61 13.61
C GLY A 91 -5.50 23.06 13.12
N PRO A 92 -5.63 24.07 14.01
CA PRO A 92 -6.54 25.21 13.81
C PRO A 92 -5.90 26.50 13.29
N ASP A 93 -6.78 27.31 12.67
CA ASP A 93 -6.90 28.78 12.67
C ASP A 93 -5.64 29.62 12.93
N GLN A 94 -5.24 30.46 11.96
CA GLN A 94 -4.95 31.88 12.20
C GLN A 94 -5.31 32.76 10.98
N PRO A 95 -5.70 34.02 11.22
CA PRO A 95 -6.75 34.71 10.46
C PRO A 95 -6.29 35.51 9.24
N ILE A 96 -7.30 35.88 8.46
CA ILE A 96 -7.27 36.66 7.23
C ILE A 96 -7.06 38.16 7.55
N MET A 97 -6.05 38.76 6.92
CA MET A 97 -5.96 40.11 6.32
C MET A 97 -6.42 41.35 7.13
N GLN A 98 -5.54 42.36 7.20
CA GLN A 98 -5.95 43.71 6.78
C GLN A 98 -4.76 44.45 6.14
N GLN A 99 -5.06 45.03 4.98
CA GLN A 99 -4.19 45.84 4.14
C GLN A 99 -3.99 47.23 4.76
N ALA A 100 -2.84 47.84 4.49
CA ALA A 100 -2.58 49.26 4.73
C ALA A 100 -3.09 50.12 3.56
#